data_AF-A0A0B4JCV2-F1
#
_entry.id   AF-A0A0B4JCV2-F1
#
_cell.length_a   1.000
_cell.length_b   1.000
_cell.length_c   1.000
_cell.angle_alpha   90.00
_cell.angle_beta   90.00
_cell.angle_gamma   90.00
#
_symmetry.space_group_name_H-M   'P 1'
#
loop_
_entity.id
_entity.type
_entity.pdbx_description
1 polymer ?
#
loop_
_entity_poly.entity_id
_entity_poly.type
_entity_poly.pdbx_seq_one_letter_code
_entity_poly.pdbx_strand_id
1 'polypeptide(L)' 'MSTDSNCPNCDSHTMVRRSRLAISRFKKLKMDFCAICCGHRYCGVGIYESYYKCSSCGWKGDPNRSP' A
#
# COMPACT_ATOMS: atom_id res chain seq x y z
N MET A 1 7.51 -6.57 -20.50
CA MET A 1 8.57 -5.70 -19.92
C MET A 1 8.22 -5.48 -18.46
N SER A 2 8.78 -6.29 -17.58
CA SER A 2 8.69 -6.09 -16.13
C SER A 2 9.92 -5.27 -15.78
N THR A 3 9.76 -4.01 -15.45
CA THR A 3 10.82 -3.22 -14.82
C THR A 3 11.18 -3.91 -13.52
N ASP A 4 12.21 -4.76 -13.55
CA ASP A 4 12.87 -5.29 -12.37
C ASP A 4 13.20 -4.10 -11.49
N SER A 5 12.35 -3.95 -10.48
CA SER A 5 12.34 -2.74 -9.68
C SER A 5 13.47 -2.91 -8.70
N ASN A 6 14.66 -2.48 -9.11
CA ASN A 6 15.83 -2.42 -8.25
C ASN A 6 15.53 -1.45 -7.11
N CYS A 7 15.97 -1.79 -5.90
CA CYS A 7 15.84 -0.88 -4.79
C CYS A 7 16.70 0.38 -5.07
N PRO A 8 16.11 1.60 -5.09
CA PRO A 8 16.86 2.82 -5.41
C PRO A 8 17.91 3.19 -4.35
N ASN A 9 17.97 2.47 -3.23
CA ASN A 9 18.88 2.72 -2.13
C ASN A 9 20.04 1.71 -2.05
N CYS A 10 19.88 0.50 -2.58
CA CYS A 10 20.93 -0.54 -2.47
C CYS A 10 21.03 -1.48 -3.67
N ASP A 11 20.35 -1.15 -4.78
CA ASP A 11 20.28 -1.91 -6.04
C ASP A 11 19.86 -3.37 -5.93
N SER A 12 19.34 -3.78 -4.78
CA SER A 12 18.85 -5.14 -4.55
C SER A 12 17.57 -5.39 -5.36
N HIS A 13 17.54 -6.51 -6.06
CA HIS A 13 16.37 -7.01 -6.80
C HIS A 13 15.25 -7.55 -5.89
N THR A 14 15.47 -7.60 -4.58
CA THR A 14 14.52 -8.20 -3.62
C THR A 14 13.52 -7.19 -3.08
N MET A 15 12.69 -6.62 -3.96
CA MET A 15 11.60 -5.73 -3.57
C MET A 15 10.29 -6.50 -3.41
N VAL A 16 9.63 -6.31 -2.26
CA VAL A 16 8.36 -6.96 -1.92
C VAL A 16 7.25 -5.93 -1.90
N ARG A 17 6.20 -6.18 -2.68
CA ARG A 17 4.98 -5.37 -2.63
C ARG A 17 4.25 -5.60 -1.31
N ARG A 18 3.94 -4.52 -0.61
CA ARG A 18 3.14 -4.49 0.61
C ARG A 18 1.98 -3.51 0.46
N SER A 19 0.95 -3.68 1.28
CA SER A 19 -0.20 -2.77 1.32
C SER A 19 -0.25 -2.08 2.69
N ARG A 20 -0.49 -0.77 2.71
CA ARG A 20 -0.76 0.02 3.92
C ARG A 20 -2.12 0.68 3.83
N LEU A 21 -2.73 1.01 4.96
CA LEU A 21 -3.92 1.86 4.97
C LEU A 21 -3.58 3.24 4.39
N ALA A 22 -4.28 3.63 3.33
CA ALA A 22 -4.20 4.95 2.70
C ALA A 22 -5.01 6.00 3.47
N ILE A 23 -5.99 5.54 4.25
CA ILE A 23 -6.86 6.37 5.08
C ILE A 23 -6.46 6.30 6.56
N SER A 24 -6.88 7.29 7.34
CA SER A 24 -6.72 7.24 8.79
C SER A 24 -7.47 6.04 9.39
N ARG A 25 -6.93 5.47 10.48
CA ARG A 25 -7.59 4.36 11.21
C ARG A 25 -8.99 4.73 11.66
N PHE A 26 -9.18 5.97 12.10
CA PHE A 26 -10.51 6.47 12.50
C PHE A 26 -11.49 6.51 11.32
N LYS A 27 -11.04 6.95 10.14
CA LYS A 27 -11.88 6.91 8.93
C LYS A 27 -12.24 5.49 8.53
N LYS A 28 -11.30 4.54 8.63
CA LYS A 28 -11.55 3.11 8.40
C LYS A 28 -12.62 2.57 9.35
N LEU A 29 -12.46 2.82 10.66
CA LEU A 29 -13.43 2.42 11.69
C LEU A 29 -14.82 3.01 11.43
N LYS A 30 -14.91 4.28 11.06
CA LYS A 30 -16.20 4.92 10.72
C LYS A 30 -16.87 4.24 9.53
N MET A 31 -16.10 3.92 8.48
CA MET A 31 -16.64 3.20 7.32
C MET A 31 -17.06 1.77 7.67
N ASP A 32 -16.27 1.05 8.47
CA ASP A 32 -16.61 -0.29 8.97
C ASP A 32 -17.89 -0.26 9.80
N PHE A 33 -18.03 0.71 10.71
CA PHE A 33 -19.22 0.89 11.51
C PHE A 33 -20.46 1.20 10.64
N CYS A 34 -20.35 2.13 9.68
CA CYS A 34 -21.43 2.41 8.75
C CYS A 34 -21.81 1.20 7.90
N ALA A 35 -20.83 0.41 7.43
CA ALA A 35 -21.10 -0.82 6.70
C ALA A 35 -21.87 -1.85 7.54
N ILE A 36 -21.48 -2.03 8.80
CA ILE A 36 -22.16 -2.93 9.73
C ILE A 36 -23.58 -2.44 10.02
N CYS A 37 -23.76 -1.16 10.36
CA CYS A 37 -25.06 -0.60 10.71
C CYS A 37 -26.04 -0.57 9.53
N CYS A 38 -25.56 -0.32 8.31
CA CYS A 38 -26.42 -0.28 7.12
C CYS A 38 -26.52 -1.64 6.42
N GLY A 39 -25.79 -2.67 6.86
CA GLY A 39 -25.72 -3.97 6.17
C GLY A 39 -25.10 -3.91 4.77
N HIS A 40 -24.42 -2.81 4.43
CA HIS A 40 -23.87 -2.57 3.10
C HIS A 40 -22.36 -2.81 3.10
N ARG A 41 -21.88 -3.51 2.06
CA ARG A 41 -20.43 -3.58 1.78
C ARG A 41 -20.02 -2.31 1.06
N TYR A 42 -19.02 -1.59 1.58
CA TYR A 42 -18.41 -0.50 0.82
C TYR A 42 -17.35 -1.05 -0.14
N CYS A 43 -17.06 -0.29 -1.19
CA CYS A 43 -15.98 -0.61 -2.12
C CYS A 43 -14.62 -0.40 -1.44
N GLY A 44 -13.77 -1.43 -1.39
CA GLY A 44 -12.45 -1.37 -0.75
C GLY A 44 -11.40 -0.55 -1.52
N VAL A 45 -11.76 0.00 -2.68
CA VAL A 45 -10.87 0.78 -3.54
C VAL A 45 -10.42 2.06 -2.81
N GLY A 46 -9.11 2.32 -2.84
CA GLY A 46 -8.51 3.50 -2.20
C GLY A 46 -8.35 3.41 -0.67
N ILE A 47 -8.75 2.30 -0.04
CA ILE A 47 -8.53 2.09 1.40
C ILE A 47 -7.09 1.69 1.69
N TYR A 48 -6.50 0.92 0.78
CA TYR A 48 -5.13 0.46 0.88
C TYR A 48 -4.30 1.00 -0.28
N GLU A 49 -3.14 1.55 0.04
CA GLU A 49 -2.12 1.94 -0.94
C GLU A 49 -1.06 0.84 -0.99
N SER A 50 -0.69 0.42 -2.20
CA SER A 50 0.45 -0.46 -2.41
C SER A 50 1.74 0.34 -2.29
N TYR A 51 2.74 -0.21 -1.62
CA TYR A 51 4.10 0.31 -1.60
C TYR A 51 5.08 -0.86 -1.72
N TYR A 52 6.27 -0.60 -2.23
CA TYR A 52 7.35 -1.58 -2.29
C TYR A 52 8.25 -1.41 -1.07
N LYS A 53 8.67 -2.52 -0.50
CA LYS A 53 9.67 -2.57 0.56
C LYS A 53 10.85 -3.40 0.09
N CYS A 54 12.05 -2.86 0.17
CA CYS A 54 13.26 -3.65 -0.04
C CYS A 54 13.51 -4.58 1.16
N SER A 55 13.72 -5.87 0.88
CA SER A 55 14.03 -6.85 1.93
C SER A 55 15.46 -6.71 2.46
N SER A 56 16.40 -6.21 1.65
CA SER A 56 17.81 -6.05 2.04
C SER A 56 18.07 -4.83 2.92
N CYS A 57 17.70 -3.62 2.46
CA CYS A 57 18.01 -2.38 3.18
C CYS A 57 16.82 -1.77 3.94
N GLY A 58 15.61 -2.29 3.74
CA GLY A 58 14.42 -1.81 4.42
C GLY A 58 13.77 -0.55 3.83
N TRP A 59 14.28 -0.02 2.70
CA TRP A 59 13.68 1.10 1.97
C TRP A 59 12.20 0.85 1.68
N LYS A 60 11.37 1.90 1.75
CA LYS A 60 9.92 1.85 1.52
C LYS A 60 9.50 2.98 0.60
N GLY A 61 8.75 2.67 -0.44
CA GLY A 61 8.22 3.66 -1.37
C GLY A 61 7.65 3.01 -2.61
N ASP A 62 7.24 3.80 -3.58
CA ASP A 62 6.90 3.29 -4.91
C ASP A 62 8.00 3.75 -5.87
N PRO A 63 8.81 2.84 -6.42
CA PRO A 63 9.89 3.19 -7.35
C PRO A 63 9.38 3.81 -8.65
N ASN A 64 8.08 3.63 -8.98
CA ASN A 64 7.45 4.14 -10.19
C ASN A 64 6.59 5.38 -9.95
N ARG A 65 6.47 5.84 -8.69
CA ARG A 65 5.74 7.07 -8.38
C ARG A 65 6.68 8.25 -8.60
N SER A 66 6.75 8.71 -9.84
CA SER A 66 7.28 10.04 -10.15
C SER A 66 6.52 11.10 -9.32
N PRO A 67 7.20 12.12 -8.78
CA PRO A 67 6.55 13.23 -8.07
C PRO A 67 5.52 13.95 -8.94
#